data_AF-A0A221K890-F1
#
_entry.id   AF-A0A221K890-F1
#
_cell.length_a   1.000
_cell.length_b   1.000
_cell.length_c   1.000
_cell.angle_alpha   90.00
_cell.angle_beta   90.00
_cell.angle_gamma   90.00
#
_symmetry.space_group_name_H-M   'P 1'
#
loop_
_entity.id
_entity.type
_entity.pdbx_description
1 polymer ?
#
loop_
_entity_poly.entity_id
_entity_poly.type
_entity_poly.pdbx_seq_one_letter_code
_entity_poly.pdbx_strand_id
1 'polypeptide(L)'
;MIKNNKYFFPPIKDNRDFKELFNYLSSVGAGRPVEKDGIPGGPWTPELLAKEISEISTDPDGIDLRTVQHWFQDNEKGISSDNIRWLARIFGCHDPEATGVWQAELIAANRRLVAKRRGQRRRVSAAQAVVLPKINNDEREHLSLAEKSEAMFDGHNPLNLPIVVWGSCSVLWFLAYFSGVHSITYSPLEGVSKQVGFFWSPAWNVGELIFLPIFLVITAQLLSFWKDERHGLFASGVARKRDDDGWMNKVRSFSVSFWAIMFICFGVIFLLQWSGVYLFALIEKKSDISMVDWLLVAIERPDVISIPASLTISFIAFMYSGVIYMLFFAGLLLLYAIVNDFSEMCGSRRFLSGDGQQHQICEVGSTIMHGVFRCAVLGSLIAVSIKLNAAYLISDGETIFDWLINDASYALGLGDENWGWINGSPSPFITSLFLLLIVYFVFFSCMAQIFVSLERSIEARSWNGRLRVTWLKMMGVMILLCASFLLIGRFTGFSLLLAASVLIALGSLLWRAPVPVRQSKLEEGKNV
;
A
#
# COMPACT_ATOMS: atom_id res chain seq x y z
N MET A 1 47.87 38.41 24.15
CA MET A 1 48.82 37.87 25.16
C MET A 1 49.44 36.61 24.58
N ILE A 2 50.62 36.16 25.03
CA ILE A 2 51.20 34.90 24.56
C ILE A 2 50.97 33.83 25.64
N LYS A 3 50.33 32.71 25.28
CA LYS A 3 50.24 31.51 26.12
C LYS A 3 50.74 30.32 25.30
N ASN A 4 51.63 29.50 25.87
CA ASN A 4 52.19 28.31 25.21
C ASN A 4 52.75 28.60 23.79
N ASN A 5 53.48 29.71 23.62
CA ASN A 5 54.01 30.20 22.32
C ASN A 5 52.95 30.45 21.24
N LYS A 6 51.66 30.52 21.63
CA LYS A 6 50.52 30.79 20.76
C LYS A 6 49.86 32.13 21.14
N TYR A 7 49.26 32.78 20.16
CA TYR A 7 48.60 34.06 20.32
C TYR A 7 47.28 33.87 21.06
N PHE A 8 47.28 34.16 22.35
CA PHE A 8 46.10 34.07 23.18
C PHE A 8 45.29 35.37 23.14
N PHE A 9 44.04 35.19 22.78
CA PHE A 9 43.01 36.21 22.84
C PHE A 9 42.04 35.85 23.96
N PRO A 10 41.75 36.75 24.92
CA PRO A 10 40.80 36.46 25.98
C PRO A 10 39.36 36.45 25.44
N PRO A 11 38.45 35.61 25.98
CA PRO A 11 37.05 35.63 25.61
C PRO A 11 36.42 36.99 25.88
N ILE A 12 35.92 37.65 24.84
CA ILE A 12 35.11 38.85 24.98
C ILE A 12 33.66 38.38 25.13
N LYS A 13 33.03 38.70 26.27
CA LYS A 13 31.60 38.47 26.50
C LYS A 13 30.74 39.48 25.74
N ASP A 14 30.97 39.57 24.43
CA ASP A 14 30.16 40.35 23.51
C ASP A 14 29.04 39.45 23.00
N ASN A 15 27.84 39.98 22.76
CA ASN A 15 26.65 39.19 22.41
C ASN A 15 26.68 38.58 21.00
N ARG A 16 27.89 38.43 20.43
CA ARG A 16 28.14 37.88 19.10
C ARG A 16 27.67 36.44 19.01
N ASP A 17 27.16 36.10 17.83
CA ASP A 17 26.86 34.72 17.50
C ASP A 17 28.14 33.95 17.12
N PHE A 18 28.01 32.63 16.98
CA PHE A 18 29.15 31.77 16.69
C PHE A 18 29.93 32.19 15.43
N LYS A 19 29.26 32.63 14.36
CA LYS A 19 29.90 32.97 13.09
C LYS A 19 30.70 34.25 13.20
N GLU A 20 30.12 35.25 13.83
CA GLU A 20 30.78 36.53 14.11
C GLU A 20 32.01 36.34 15.03
N LEU A 21 31.86 35.52 16.08
CA LEU A 21 32.95 35.22 17.01
C LEU A 21 34.07 34.40 16.34
N PHE A 22 33.71 33.36 15.58
CA PHE A 22 34.66 32.51 14.87
C PHE A 22 35.44 33.27 13.80
N ASN A 23 34.77 34.08 12.98
CA ASN A 23 35.43 34.88 11.94
C ASN A 23 36.39 35.90 12.56
N TYR A 24 35.99 36.53 13.67
CA TYR A 24 36.86 37.45 14.38
C TYR A 24 38.12 36.73 14.92
N LEU A 25 37.96 35.63 15.65
CA LEU A 25 39.09 34.86 16.19
C LEU A 25 40.01 34.31 15.11
N SER A 26 39.42 33.87 14.00
CA SER A 26 40.16 33.38 12.84
C SER A 26 40.96 34.51 12.18
N SER A 27 40.38 35.71 12.05
CA SER A 27 41.03 36.87 11.44
C SER A 27 42.19 37.41 12.28
N VAL A 28 42.05 37.42 13.61
CA VAL A 28 43.11 37.90 14.52
C VAL A 28 44.18 36.83 14.78
N GLY A 29 44.01 35.62 14.26
CA GLY A 29 44.94 34.51 14.43
C GLY A 29 44.99 33.97 15.86
N ALA A 30 43.88 33.97 16.59
CA ALA A 30 43.83 33.40 17.95
C ALA A 30 44.24 31.91 17.91
N GLY A 31 45.17 31.51 18.79
CA GLY A 31 45.70 30.13 18.82
C GLY A 31 46.79 29.84 17.77
N ARG A 32 47.15 30.78 16.89
CA ARG A 32 48.27 30.63 15.96
C ARG A 32 49.60 30.70 16.71
N PRO A 33 50.65 29.99 16.25
CA PRO A 33 52.00 30.20 16.75
C PRO A 33 52.45 31.65 16.49
N VAL A 34 53.27 32.17 17.41
CA VAL A 34 53.76 33.55 17.39
C VAL A 34 55.23 33.54 17.00
N GLU A 35 55.63 34.45 16.11
CA GLU A 35 57.06 34.67 15.80
C GLU A 35 57.75 35.47 16.91
N LYS A 36 59.09 35.58 16.86
CA LYS A 36 59.91 36.22 17.92
C LYS A 36 59.49 37.65 18.27
N ASP A 37 58.76 38.33 17.39
CA ASP A 37 58.30 39.72 17.53
C ASP A 37 56.89 39.84 18.15
N GLY A 38 56.28 38.73 18.59
CA GLY A 38 54.98 38.76 19.26
C GLY A 38 53.77 38.84 18.31
N ILE A 39 54.00 38.78 17.01
CA ILE A 39 52.98 38.86 15.95
C ILE A 39 52.49 37.44 15.62
N PRO A 40 51.16 37.18 15.60
CA PRO A 40 50.62 35.88 15.17
C PRO A 40 50.97 35.62 13.70
N GLY A 41 51.19 34.36 13.33
CA GLY A 41 51.55 33.96 11.96
C GLY A 41 50.46 34.16 10.88
N GLY A 42 49.63 35.19 10.99
CA GLY A 42 48.50 35.48 10.10
C GLY A 42 47.19 34.80 10.50
N PRO A 43 46.08 35.11 9.78
CA PRO A 43 44.77 34.56 10.06
C PRO A 43 44.70 33.06 9.82
N TRP A 44 43.73 32.38 10.44
CA TRP A 44 43.41 31.00 10.10
C TRP A 44 42.78 30.93 8.71
N THR A 45 43.33 30.06 7.85
CA THR A 45 42.64 29.58 6.64
C THR A 45 41.99 28.22 6.93
N PRO A 46 40.99 27.79 6.14
CA PRO A 46 40.36 26.48 6.31
C PRO A 46 41.37 25.32 6.30
N GLU A 47 42.38 25.39 5.44
CA GLU A 47 43.41 24.35 5.26
C GLU A 47 44.32 24.28 6.48
N LEU A 48 44.75 25.44 6.99
CA LEU A 48 45.60 25.50 8.18
C LEU A 48 44.86 25.04 9.43
N LEU A 49 43.59 25.41 9.57
CA LEU A 49 42.79 25.05 10.74
C LEU A 49 42.39 23.57 10.71
N ALA A 50 42.06 23.02 9.53
CA ALA A 50 41.79 21.59 9.39
C ALA A 50 43.03 20.77 9.76
N LYS A 51 44.21 21.17 9.29
CA LYS A 51 45.46 20.53 9.65
C LYS A 51 45.72 20.56 11.16
N GLU A 52 45.59 21.72 11.81
CA GLU A 52 45.81 21.86 13.25
C GLU A 52 44.81 21.02 14.07
N ILE A 53 43.54 20.95 13.66
CA ILE A 53 42.54 20.12 14.34
C ILE A 53 42.88 18.64 14.18
N SER A 54 43.29 18.20 12.98
CA SER A 54 43.69 16.80 12.73
C SER A 54 44.92 16.39 13.54
N GLU A 55 45.84 17.32 13.84
CA GLU A 55 47.00 17.05 14.72
C GLU A 55 46.59 16.90 16.21
N ILE A 56 45.47 17.47 16.62
CA ILE A 56 44.98 17.48 18.01
C ILE A 56 43.91 16.40 18.25
N SER A 57 43.21 15.98 17.19
CA SER A 57 42.10 15.02 17.27
C SER A 57 42.59 13.62 17.62
N THR A 58 41.78 12.91 18.40
CA THR A 58 42.00 11.48 18.73
C THR A 58 41.51 10.53 17.63
N ASP A 59 40.95 11.07 16.55
CA ASP A 59 40.41 10.32 15.42
C ASP A 59 41.52 10.06 14.39
N PRO A 60 41.78 8.81 13.96
CA PRO A 60 42.79 8.50 12.96
C PRO A 60 42.56 9.16 11.60
N ASP A 61 41.31 9.52 11.25
CA ASP A 61 40.98 10.13 9.96
C ASP A 61 41.02 11.68 9.99
N GLY A 62 41.18 12.29 11.18
CA GLY A 62 41.22 13.74 11.37
C GLY A 62 39.91 14.45 11.04
N ILE A 63 39.94 15.78 10.90
CA ILE A 63 38.78 16.55 10.43
C ILE A 63 38.82 16.75 8.91
N ASP A 64 37.69 16.48 8.26
CA ASP A 64 37.53 16.75 6.83
C ASP A 64 37.59 18.26 6.51
N LEU A 65 38.40 18.63 5.52
CA LEU A 65 38.61 20.01 5.08
C LEU A 65 37.29 20.69 4.68
N ARG A 66 36.38 19.96 4.03
CA ARG A 66 35.09 20.53 3.59
C ARG A 66 34.23 20.96 4.78
N THR A 67 34.33 20.24 5.90
CA THR A 67 33.66 20.59 7.15
C THR A 67 34.19 21.92 7.70
N VAL A 68 35.50 22.14 7.69
CA VAL A 68 36.11 23.41 8.14
C VAL A 68 35.79 24.56 7.18
N GLN A 69 35.81 24.33 5.87
CA GLN A 69 35.42 25.33 4.87
C GLN A 69 33.99 25.83 5.09
N HIS A 70 33.06 24.96 5.50
CA HIS A 70 31.70 25.37 5.84
C HIS A 70 31.61 26.30 7.06
N TRP A 71 32.61 26.32 7.95
CA TRP A 71 32.65 27.23 9.08
C TRP A 71 33.02 28.66 8.67
N PHE A 72 33.90 28.81 7.67
CA PHE A 72 34.30 30.11 7.11
C PHE A 72 33.28 30.72 6.15
N GLN A 73 32.38 29.92 5.60
CA GLN A 73 31.29 30.41 4.76
C GLN A 73 30.28 31.23 5.57
N ASP A 74 29.77 32.30 4.96
CA ASP A 74 28.65 33.09 5.49
C ASP A 74 27.35 32.28 5.36
N ASN A 75 27.05 31.52 6.42
CA ASN A 75 25.89 30.66 6.52
C ASN A 75 25.39 30.58 7.97
N GLU A 76 24.16 30.09 8.13
CA GLU A 76 23.53 29.95 9.46
C GLU A 76 23.74 28.57 10.09
N LYS A 77 24.75 27.80 9.65
CA LYS A 77 25.04 26.48 10.21
C LYS A 77 25.95 26.63 11.43
N GLY A 78 25.49 26.06 12.55
CA GLY A 78 26.28 25.92 13.77
C GLY A 78 27.29 24.78 13.68
N ILE A 79 28.02 24.56 14.77
CA ILE A 79 29.05 23.52 14.89
C ILE A 79 28.65 22.47 15.94
N SER A 80 29.08 21.23 15.74
CA SER A 80 28.90 20.12 16.71
C SER A 80 29.72 20.32 17.99
N SER A 81 29.33 19.63 19.07
CA SER A 81 30.00 19.71 20.37
C SER A 81 31.47 19.29 20.32
N ASP A 82 31.81 18.28 19.52
CA ASP A 82 33.16 17.74 19.45
C ASP A 82 34.10 18.70 18.73
N ASN A 83 33.61 19.32 17.65
CA ASN A 83 34.34 20.36 16.93
C ASN A 83 34.51 21.65 17.74
N ILE A 84 33.52 22.01 18.57
CA ILE A 84 33.66 23.11 19.53
C ILE A 84 34.78 22.81 20.54
N ARG A 85 34.92 21.56 20.98
CA ARG A 85 36.00 21.15 21.90
C ARG A 85 37.39 21.35 21.27
N TRP A 86 37.55 21.00 19.99
CA TRP A 86 38.81 21.20 19.27
C TRP A 86 39.12 22.68 19.06
N LEU A 87 38.14 23.49 18.65
CA LEU A 87 38.31 24.93 18.53
C LEU A 87 38.64 25.59 19.87
N ALA A 88 37.99 25.17 20.95
CA ALA A 88 38.27 25.67 22.30
C ALA A 88 39.71 25.37 22.73
N ARG A 89 40.24 24.20 22.37
CA ARG A 89 41.64 23.82 22.67
C ARG A 89 42.64 24.65 21.86
N ILE A 90 42.32 24.96 20.60
CA ILE A 90 43.14 25.82 19.73
C ILE A 90 43.12 27.26 20.24
N PHE A 91 41.95 27.88 20.43
CA PHE A 91 41.83 29.26 20.90
C PHE A 91 42.26 29.44 22.35
N GLY A 92 42.10 28.40 23.18
CA GLY A 92 42.66 28.28 24.52
C GLY A 92 44.18 28.05 24.54
N CYS A 93 44.87 28.02 23.39
CA CYS A 93 46.31 27.82 23.29
C CYS A 93 46.80 26.56 24.02
N HIS A 94 46.00 25.49 24.04
CA HIS A 94 46.27 24.23 24.75
C HIS A 94 46.39 24.35 26.28
N ASP A 95 46.03 25.49 26.86
CA ASP A 95 45.95 25.69 28.30
C ASP A 95 44.60 25.14 28.83
N PRO A 96 44.57 24.21 29.80
CA PRO A 96 43.34 23.58 30.26
C PRO A 96 42.30 24.57 30.79
N GLU A 97 42.74 25.59 31.53
CA GLU A 97 41.86 26.60 32.11
C GLU A 97 41.26 27.49 31.00
N ALA A 98 42.10 28.03 30.12
CA ALA A 98 41.64 28.83 28.99
C ALA A 98 40.75 28.05 28.01
N THR A 99 41.04 26.75 27.82
CA THR A 99 40.23 25.85 26.99
C THR A 99 38.81 25.72 27.54
N GLY A 100 38.66 25.54 28.86
CA GLY A 100 37.33 25.46 29.49
C GLY A 100 36.52 26.75 29.33
N VAL A 101 37.16 27.91 29.49
CA VAL A 101 36.49 29.21 29.30
C VAL A 101 36.09 29.42 27.83
N TRP A 102 36.98 29.10 26.89
CA TRP A 102 36.67 29.19 25.45
C TRP A 102 35.58 28.20 25.03
N GLN A 103 35.56 26.99 25.60
CA GLN A 103 34.51 26.02 25.33
C GLN A 103 33.14 26.53 25.78
N ALA A 104 33.05 27.12 26.97
CA ALA A 104 31.82 27.70 27.48
C ALA A 104 31.31 28.86 26.58
N GLU A 105 32.19 29.76 26.16
CA GLU A 105 31.81 30.89 25.29
C GLU A 105 31.41 30.43 23.89
N LEU A 106 32.12 29.47 23.28
CA LEU A 106 31.77 28.93 21.96
C LEU A 106 30.42 28.20 21.99
N ILE A 107 30.11 27.46 23.07
CA ILE A 107 28.78 26.85 23.26
C ILE A 107 27.71 27.93 23.38
N ALA A 108 27.95 29.00 24.15
CA ALA A 108 27.02 30.11 24.30
C ALA A 108 26.78 30.83 22.96
N ALA A 109 27.83 31.15 22.21
CA ALA A 109 27.74 31.76 20.89
C ALA A 109 27.00 30.88 19.87
N ASN A 110 27.19 29.56 19.92
CA ASN A 110 26.45 28.60 19.07
C ASN A 110 24.95 28.57 19.44
N ARG A 111 24.61 28.66 20.73
CA ARG A 111 23.22 28.82 21.18
C ARG A 111 22.60 30.12 20.69
N ARG A 112 23.36 31.23 20.70
CA ARG A 112 22.92 32.53 20.16
C ARG A 112 22.65 32.44 18.65
N LEU A 113 23.51 31.77 17.87
CA LEU A 113 23.28 31.55 16.43
C LEU A 113 22.00 30.76 16.17
N VAL A 114 21.76 29.68 16.94
CA VAL A 114 20.52 28.89 16.84
C VAL A 114 19.28 29.72 17.21
N ALA A 115 19.38 30.60 18.22
CA ALA A 115 18.31 31.50 18.61
C ALA A 115 18.03 32.58 17.54
N LYS A 116 19.08 33.17 16.95
CA LYS A 116 19.00 34.15 15.85
C LYS A 116 18.32 33.53 14.62
N ARG A 117 18.71 32.31 14.23
CA ARG A 117 18.05 31.52 13.17
C ARG A 117 16.57 31.27 13.44
N ARG A 118 16.21 30.90 14.68
CA ARG A 118 14.80 30.72 15.07
C ARG A 118 14.02 32.04 15.02
N GLY A 119 14.65 33.15 15.41
CA GLY A 119 14.08 34.50 15.35
C GLY A 119 13.87 34.99 13.91
N GLN A 120 14.83 34.78 13.02
CA GLN A 120 14.73 35.11 11.59
C GLN A 120 13.66 34.27 10.90
N ARG A 121 13.60 32.95 11.15
CA ARG A 121 12.49 32.10 10.66
C ARG A 121 11.13 32.62 11.14
N ARG A 122 11.01 33.02 12.42
CA ARG A 122 9.77 33.63 12.94
C ARG A 122 9.43 34.97 12.29
N ARG A 123 10.42 35.83 12.00
CA ARG A 123 10.21 37.13 11.33
C ARG A 123 9.84 36.98 9.85
N VAL A 124 10.46 36.05 9.14
CA VAL A 124 10.10 35.70 7.75
C VAL A 124 8.69 35.10 7.71
N SER A 125 8.35 34.21 8.65
CA SER A 125 6.98 33.69 8.80
C SER A 125 5.96 34.77 9.18
N ALA A 126 6.33 35.78 9.97
CA ALA A 126 5.44 36.88 10.34
C ALA A 126 5.21 37.90 9.20
N ALA A 127 6.24 38.17 8.39
CA ALA A 127 6.12 39.05 7.22
C ALA A 127 5.36 38.38 6.06
N GLN A 128 5.47 37.05 5.90
CA GLN A 128 4.70 36.29 4.92
C GLN A 128 3.25 36.01 5.35
N ALA A 129 2.95 36.07 6.67
CA ALA A 129 1.60 35.88 7.21
C ALA A 129 0.61 37.04 6.97
N VAL A 130 1.06 38.17 6.42
CA VAL A 130 0.16 39.30 6.08
C VAL A 130 -0.42 39.18 4.66
N VAL A 131 0.12 38.32 3.78
CA VAL A 131 -0.30 38.28 2.36
C VAL A 131 -0.73 36.91 1.83
N LEU A 132 -0.45 35.76 2.48
CA LEU A 132 -0.96 34.46 2.01
C LEU A 132 -1.45 33.56 3.16
N PRO A 133 -2.50 32.73 2.93
CA PRO A 133 -2.98 31.80 3.96
C PRO A 133 -1.91 30.73 4.24
N LYS A 134 -1.78 30.38 5.52
CA LYS A 134 -0.89 29.36 6.07
C LYS A 134 -0.92 28.06 5.26
N ILE A 135 0.20 27.74 4.61
CA ILE A 135 0.57 26.36 4.30
C ILE A 135 1.54 25.93 5.40
N ASN A 136 1.08 25.04 6.28
CA ASN A 136 1.97 24.27 7.15
C ASN A 136 2.86 23.41 6.25
N ASN A 137 4.16 23.38 6.49
CA ASN A 137 4.99 22.19 6.26
C ASN A 137 6.34 22.34 6.97
N ASP A 138 6.48 21.60 8.08
CA ASP A 138 7.70 20.86 8.41
C ASP A 138 7.40 19.90 9.58
N GLU A 139 6.41 19.03 9.37
CA GLU A 139 6.62 17.62 9.70
C GLU A 139 7.12 16.99 8.39
N ARG A 140 8.12 16.10 8.45
CA ARG A 140 8.30 15.17 7.33
C ARG A 140 6.92 14.54 7.12
N GLU A 141 6.27 14.79 5.98
CA GLU A 141 5.00 14.15 5.65
C GLU A 141 5.25 12.64 5.60
N HIS A 142 5.14 12.00 6.76
CA HIS A 142 4.97 10.57 6.84
C HIS A 142 3.60 10.33 6.23
N LEU A 143 3.59 10.06 4.92
CA LEU A 143 2.41 9.59 4.22
C LEU A 143 1.75 8.54 5.12
N SER A 144 0.53 8.84 5.54
CA SER A 144 -0.30 7.94 6.32
C SER A 144 -0.44 6.61 5.58
N LEU A 145 -0.76 5.55 6.31
CA LEU A 145 -0.97 4.23 5.69
C LEU A 145 -2.02 4.29 4.57
N ALA A 146 -3.05 5.13 4.73
CA ALA A 146 -4.06 5.38 3.71
C ALA A 146 -3.47 5.98 2.42
N GLU A 147 -2.64 7.01 2.55
CA GLU A 147 -1.99 7.66 1.41
C GLU A 147 -0.99 6.74 0.72
N LYS A 148 -0.21 5.96 1.49
CA LYS A 148 0.67 4.94 0.92
C LYS A 148 -0.11 3.87 0.18
N SER A 149 -1.24 3.44 0.74
CA SER A 149 -2.09 2.43 0.12
C SER A 149 -2.70 2.97 -1.18
N GLU A 150 -3.22 4.20 -1.21
CA GLU A 150 -3.71 4.81 -2.44
C GLU A 150 -2.60 5.01 -3.48
N ALA A 151 -1.43 5.48 -3.06
CA ALA A 151 -0.28 5.70 -3.95
C ALA A 151 0.20 4.40 -4.62
N MET A 152 -0.02 3.24 -4.01
CA MET A 152 0.26 1.95 -4.66
C MET A 152 -0.64 1.69 -5.87
N PHE A 153 -1.88 2.17 -5.86
CA PHE A 153 -2.84 2.03 -6.96
C PHE A 153 -2.76 3.19 -7.96
N ASP A 154 -2.32 4.38 -7.53
CA ASP A 154 -2.20 5.59 -8.35
C ASP A 154 -0.92 5.65 -9.21
N GLY A 155 -0.11 4.60 -9.22
CA GLY A 155 1.10 4.55 -10.03
C GLY A 155 0.81 4.75 -11.52
N HIS A 156 1.70 5.43 -12.24
CA HIS A 156 1.56 5.72 -13.68
C HIS A 156 1.41 4.45 -14.56
N ASN A 157 1.67 3.27 -14.00
CA ASN A 157 1.49 1.98 -14.66
C ASN A 157 0.62 1.05 -13.78
N PRO A 158 -0.60 0.68 -14.22
CA PRO A 158 -1.48 -0.22 -13.48
C PRO A 158 -0.92 -1.65 -13.34
N LEU A 159 0.16 -2.00 -14.05
CA LEU A 159 0.81 -3.30 -13.97
C LEU A 159 1.78 -3.46 -12.80
N ASN A 160 2.14 -2.39 -12.09
CA ASN A 160 3.10 -2.47 -10.99
C ASN A 160 2.63 -3.43 -9.88
N LEU A 161 1.36 -3.34 -9.48
CA LEU A 161 0.77 -4.21 -8.47
C LEU A 161 0.70 -5.69 -8.91
N PRO A 162 0.16 -6.02 -10.10
CA PRO A 162 0.28 -7.36 -10.69
C PRO A 162 1.69 -7.93 -10.69
N ILE A 163 2.71 -7.13 -11.05
CA ILE A 163 4.11 -7.57 -11.08
C ILE A 163 4.59 -7.94 -9.68
N VAL A 164 4.20 -7.18 -8.65
CA VAL A 164 4.54 -7.52 -7.25
C VAL A 164 3.88 -8.84 -6.85
N VAL A 165 2.61 -9.06 -7.20
CA VAL A 165 1.89 -10.32 -6.93
C VAL A 165 2.57 -11.49 -7.63
N TRP A 166 2.79 -11.40 -8.95
CA TRP A 166 3.44 -12.45 -9.73
C TRP A 166 4.88 -12.71 -9.30
N GLY A 167 5.67 -11.67 -9.06
CA GLY A 167 7.05 -11.80 -8.61
C GLY A 167 7.14 -12.49 -7.25
N SER A 168 6.28 -12.11 -6.30
CA SER A 168 6.25 -12.73 -4.98
C SER A 168 5.73 -14.16 -5.03
N CYS A 169 4.71 -14.45 -5.86
CA CYS A 169 4.21 -15.81 -6.07
C CYS A 169 5.24 -16.70 -6.77
N SER A 170 6.05 -16.15 -7.67
CA SER A 170 7.14 -16.90 -8.34
C SER A 170 8.16 -17.43 -7.33
N VAL A 171 8.44 -16.68 -6.27
CA VAL A 171 9.28 -17.17 -5.16
C VAL A 171 8.65 -18.39 -4.48
N LEU A 172 7.33 -18.37 -4.25
CA LEU A 172 6.61 -19.52 -3.70
C LEU A 172 6.63 -20.74 -4.64
N TRP A 173 6.46 -20.52 -5.94
CA TRP A 173 6.62 -21.56 -6.97
C TRP A 173 7.99 -22.24 -6.87
N PHE A 174 9.07 -21.47 -6.80
CA PHE A 174 10.42 -22.02 -6.66
C PHE A 174 10.61 -22.75 -5.33
N LEU A 175 10.11 -22.19 -4.22
CA LEU A 175 10.18 -22.85 -2.91
C LEU A 175 9.43 -24.18 -2.91
N ALA A 176 8.23 -24.23 -3.50
CA ALA A 176 7.45 -25.45 -3.63
C ALA A 176 8.14 -26.49 -4.53
N TYR A 177 8.80 -26.03 -5.61
CA TYR A 177 9.57 -26.90 -6.49
C TYR A 177 10.78 -27.51 -5.77
N PHE A 178 11.64 -26.69 -5.18
CA PHE A 178 12.85 -27.14 -4.49
C PHE A 178 12.55 -28.03 -3.28
N SER A 179 11.40 -27.83 -2.64
CA SER A 179 10.99 -28.62 -1.49
C SER A 179 10.20 -29.89 -1.87
N GLY A 180 10.04 -30.17 -3.16
CA GLY A 180 9.37 -31.38 -3.65
C GLY A 180 7.84 -31.39 -3.53
N VAL A 181 7.22 -30.31 -3.05
CA VAL A 181 5.77 -30.23 -2.76
C VAL A 181 4.93 -29.65 -3.91
N HIS A 182 5.56 -29.31 -5.03
CA HIS A 182 4.89 -28.72 -6.20
C HIS A 182 3.83 -29.63 -6.84
N SER A 183 4.09 -30.95 -6.92
CA SER A 183 3.19 -31.93 -7.53
C SER A 183 3.20 -33.26 -6.77
N ILE A 184 2.85 -33.21 -5.48
CA ILE A 184 2.81 -34.37 -4.59
C ILE A 184 1.40 -34.97 -4.48
N THR A 185 1.34 -36.28 -4.25
CA THR A 185 0.12 -37.01 -3.88
C THR A 185 0.27 -37.70 -2.51
N TYR A 186 -0.84 -37.90 -1.82
CA TYR A 186 -0.91 -38.73 -0.61
C TYR A 186 -2.21 -39.56 -0.60
N SER A 187 -2.28 -40.57 0.25
CA SER A 187 -3.42 -41.48 0.31
C SER A 187 -4.25 -41.26 1.57
N PRO A 188 -5.34 -40.46 1.50
CA PRO A 188 -6.23 -40.25 2.65
C PRO A 188 -7.06 -41.50 2.99
N LEU A 189 -7.29 -42.36 2.01
CA LEU A 189 -7.99 -43.64 2.12
C LEU A 189 -7.17 -44.70 1.37
N GLU A 190 -7.30 -45.97 1.75
CA GLU A 190 -6.65 -47.07 1.03
C GLU A 190 -7.10 -47.06 -0.45
N GLY A 191 -6.13 -47.04 -1.37
CA GLY A 191 -6.38 -47.07 -2.81
C GLY A 191 -6.62 -45.71 -3.48
N VAL A 192 -6.77 -44.60 -2.73
CA VAL A 192 -6.92 -43.26 -3.30
C VAL A 192 -5.56 -42.57 -3.36
N SER A 193 -5.13 -42.07 -4.53
CA SER A 193 -3.92 -41.24 -4.65
C SER A 193 -4.29 -39.78 -4.88
N LYS A 194 -4.53 -39.04 -3.80
CA LYS A 194 -5.04 -37.66 -3.85
C LYS A 194 -3.94 -36.66 -4.15
N GLN A 195 -4.19 -35.79 -5.13
CA GLN A 195 -3.29 -34.74 -5.56
C GLN A 195 -3.43 -33.48 -4.69
N VAL A 196 -2.37 -33.12 -3.98
CA VAL A 196 -2.38 -31.95 -3.07
C VAL A 196 -1.29 -30.94 -3.34
N GLY A 197 -0.42 -31.22 -4.31
CA GLY A 197 0.69 -30.35 -4.67
C GLY A 197 0.27 -28.93 -5.04
N PHE A 198 1.18 -27.99 -4.79
CA PHE A 198 0.93 -26.56 -4.97
C PHE A 198 0.42 -26.17 -6.36
N PHE A 199 0.87 -26.82 -7.44
CA PHE A 199 0.42 -26.54 -8.82
C PHE A 199 -1.06 -26.85 -9.05
N TRP A 200 -1.63 -27.74 -8.25
CA TRP A 200 -2.98 -28.24 -8.41
C TRP A 200 -4.00 -27.47 -7.59
N SER A 201 -3.54 -26.48 -6.81
CA SER A 201 -4.44 -25.64 -6.03
C SER A 201 -5.01 -24.49 -6.89
N PRO A 202 -6.32 -24.49 -7.19
CA PRO A 202 -6.93 -23.37 -7.92
C PRO A 202 -6.95 -22.08 -7.11
N ALA A 203 -6.91 -22.15 -5.77
CA ALA A 203 -6.85 -20.96 -4.93
C ALA A 203 -5.62 -20.11 -5.27
N TRP A 204 -4.44 -20.74 -5.28
CA TRP A 204 -3.16 -20.09 -5.59
C TRP A 204 -3.02 -19.78 -7.08
N ASN A 205 -3.31 -20.76 -7.96
CA ASN A 205 -2.95 -20.64 -9.38
C ASN A 205 -4.00 -19.95 -10.26
N VAL A 206 -5.26 -19.87 -9.80
CA VAL A 206 -6.34 -19.20 -10.53
C VAL A 206 -6.81 -17.97 -9.76
N GLY A 207 -7.17 -18.13 -8.48
CA GLY A 207 -7.62 -17.03 -7.64
C GLY A 207 -6.56 -15.93 -7.50
N GLU A 208 -5.43 -16.29 -6.91
CA GLU A 208 -4.38 -15.32 -6.56
C GLU A 208 -3.50 -14.92 -7.75
N LEU A 209 -3.20 -15.84 -8.68
CA LEU A 209 -2.34 -15.56 -9.84
C LEU A 209 -3.04 -14.91 -11.03
N ILE A 210 -4.36 -15.07 -11.19
CA ILE A 210 -5.10 -14.56 -12.35
C ILE A 210 -6.12 -13.51 -11.92
N PHE A 211 -7.10 -13.89 -11.09
CA PHE A 211 -8.22 -13.00 -10.79
C PHE A 211 -7.81 -11.78 -9.95
N LEU A 212 -6.93 -11.96 -8.97
CA LEU A 212 -6.46 -10.85 -8.14
C LEU A 212 -5.67 -9.80 -8.96
N PRO A 213 -4.66 -10.14 -9.78
CA PRO A 213 -3.99 -9.16 -10.64
C PRO A 213 -4.95 -8.38 -11.54
N ILE A 214 -5.93 -9.04 -12.16
CA ILE A 214 -6.94 -8.36 -12.98
C ILE A 214 -7.78 -7.40 -12.12
N PHE A 215 -8.15 -7.80 -10.90
CA PHE A 215 -8.85 -6.94 -9.95
C PHE A 215 -8.04 -5.69 -9.61
N LEU A 216 -6.72 -5.84 -9.37
CA LEU A 216 -5.83 -4.73 -9.05
C LEU A 216 -5.70 -3.76 -10.22
N VAL A 217 -5.58 -4.26 -11.45
CA VAL A 217 -5.54 -3.43 -12.67
C VAL A 217 -6.83 -2.63 -12.83
N ILE A 218 -7.99 -3.28 -12.73
CA ILE A 218 -9.28 -2.60 -12.88
C ILE A 218 -9.48 -1.55 -11.78
N THR A 219 -9.07 -1.85 -10.54
CA THR A 219 -9.17 -0.91 -9.43
C THR A 219 -8.25 0.30 -9.63
N ALA A 220 -7.00 0.09 -10.04
CA ALA A 220 -6.06 1.16 -10.35
C ALA A 220 -6.55 2.05 -11.51
N GLN A 221 -7.08 1.43 -12.58
CA GLN A 221 -7.67 2.17 -13.70
C GLN A 221 -8.90 2.97 -13.27
N LEU A 222 -9.77 2.41 -12.43
CA LEU A 222 -10.95 3.12 -11.95
C LEU A 222 -10.58 4.28 -11.01
N LEU A 223 -9.54 4.11 -10.20
CA LEU A 223 -8.98 5.19 -9.39
C LEU A 223 -8.45 6.34 -10.24
N SER A 224 -7.60 6.03 -11.24
CA SER A 224 -7.09 7.04 -12.17
C SER A 224 -8.23 7.75 -12.92
N PHE A 225 -9.18 6.98 -13.45
CA PHE A 225 -10.38 7.51 -14.11
C PHE A 225 -11.16 8.44 -13.20
N TRP A 226 -11.39 8.04 -11.95
CA TRP A 226 -12.13 8.87 -11.00
C TRP A 226 -11.40 10.18 -10.72
N LYS A 227 -10.08 10.15 -10.51
CA LYS A 227 -9.29 11.36 -10.26
C LYS A 227 -9.34 12.33 -11.44
N ASP A 228 -9.28 11.83 -12.67
CA ASP A 228 -9.37 12.65 -13.89
C ASP A 228 -10.77 13.26 -14.07
N GLU A 229 -11.83 12.44 -14.01
CA GLU A 229 -13.21 12.91 -14.19
C GLU A 229 -13.66 13.83 -13.07
N ARG A 230 -13.20 13.58 -11.84
CA ARG A 230 -13.43 14.47 -10.69
C ARG A 230 -12.97 15.88 -11.03
N HIS A 231 -11.76 16.06 -11.57
CA HIS A 231 -11.28 17.38 -11.98
C HIS A 231 -12.12 18.00 -13.09
N GLY A 232 -12.56 17.22 -14.08
CA GLY A 232 -13.47 17.68 -15.14
C GLY A 232 -14.83 18.16 -14.61
N LEU A 233 -15.38 17.45 -13.63
CA LEU A 233 -16.60 17.82 -12.91
C LEU A 233 -16.40 19.06 -12.02
N PHE A 234 -15.20 19.35 -11.52
CA PHE A 234 -14.93 20.62 -10.83
C PHE A 234 -14.73 21.80 -11.81
N ALA A 235 -13.99 21.58 -12.91
CA ALA A 235 -13.62 22.60 -13.88
C ALA A 235 -14.81 23.16 -14.68
N SER A 236 -15.85 22.36 -14.89
CA SER A 236 -17.10 22.76 -15.54
C SER A 236 -18.00 23.69 -14.69
N GLY A 237 -17.51 24.19 -13.54
CA GLY A 237 -18.23 25.07 -12.63
C GLY A 237 -19.27 24.35 -11.75
N VAL A 238 -19.26 23.03 -11.81
CA VAL A 238 -20.26 22.13 -11.22
C VAL A 238 -20.01 21.87 -9.73
N ALA A 239 -18.79 22.11 -9.23
CA ALA A 239 -18.51 22.15 -7.80
C ALA A 239 -17.53 23.28 -7.44
N ARG A 240 -17.71 23.88 -6.25
CA ARG A 240 -16.94 25.05 -5.78
C ARG A 240 -15.45 24.71 -5.78
N LYS A 241 -14.62 25.64 -6.26
CA LYS A 241 -13.15 25.67 -6.11
C LYS A 241 -12.78 25.52 -4.63
N ARG A 242 -12.64 24.28 -4.15
CA ARG A 242 -12.16 23.95 -2.81
C ARG A 242 -11.40 22.63 -2.88
N ASP A 243 -10.11 22.76 -2.61
CA ASP A 243 -9.08 21.72 -2.45
C ASP A 243 -8.75 20.84 -3.66
N ASP A 244 -7.58 21.14 -4.26
CA ASP A 244 -6.77 20.14 -4.96
C ASP A 244 -6.52 18.90 -4.07
N ASP A 245 -6.56 19.06 -2.74
CA ASP A 245 -6.43 17.98 -1.74
C ASP A 245 -7.73 17.21 -1.45
N GLY A 246 -8.85 17.50 -2.12
CA GLY A 246 -10.16 16.98 -1.69
C GLY A 246 -10.27 15.45 -1.76
N TRP A 247 -9.64 14.82 -2.77
CA TRP A 247 -9.55 13.36 -2.87
C TRP A 247 -8.67 12.79 -1.76
N MET A 248 -7.52 13.41 -1.51
CA MET A 248 -6.59 12.93 -0.48
C MET A 248 -7.18 13.08 0.92
N ASN A 249 -7.93 14.15 1.18
CA ASN A 249 -8.71 14.32 2.40
C ASN A 249 -9.79 13.22 2.54
N LYS A 250 -10.41 12.80 1.43
CA LYS A 250 -11.33 11.66 1.43
C LYS A 250 -10.61 10.36 1.79
N VAL A 251 -9.46 10.07 1.18
CA VAL A 251 -8.64 8.89 1.51
C VAL A 251 -8.22 8.91 2.99
N ARG A 252 -7.77 10.07 3.50
CA ARG A 252 -7.42 10.26 4.92
C ARG A 252 -8.59 10.00 5.85
N SER A 253 -9.83 10.30 5.45
CA SER A 253 -11.02 10.00 6.25
C SER A 253 -11.23 8.50 6.50
N PHE A 254 -10.69 7.63 5.62
CA PHE A 254 -10.70 6.18 5.76
C PHE A 254 -9.43 5.62 6.44
N SER A 255 -8.58 6.46 7.04
CA SER A 255 -7.29 6.03 7.62
C SER A 255 -7.43 4.92 8.66
N VAL A 256 -8.45 4.99 9.52
CA VAL A 256 -8.74 3.93 10.49
C VAL A 256 -9.07 2.60 9.79
N SER A 257 -9.81 2.65 8.69
CA SER A 257 -10.15 1.45 7.90
C SER A 257 -8.91 0.83 7.25
N PHE A 258 -7.97 1.62 6.73
CA PHE A 258 -6.70 1.10 6.21
C PHE A 258 -5.83 0.45 7.29
N TRP A 259 -5.77 1.04 8.49
CA TRP A 259 -5.09 0.42 9.64
C TRP A 259 -5.76 -0.88 10.07
N ALA A 260 -7.09 -0.91 10.11
CA ALA A 260 -7.85 -2.12 10.41
C ALA A 260 -7.57 -3.23 9.38
N ILE A 261 -7.53 -2.90 8.08
CA ILE A 261 -7.16 -3.84 7.02
C ILE A 261 -5.77 -4.41 7.27
N MET A 262 -4.77 -3.56 7.55
CA MET A 262 -3.40 -4.02 7.80
C MET A 262 -3.32 -4.96 9.02
N PHE A 263 -4.04 -4.63 10.10
CA PHE A 263 -4.13 -5.49 11.28
C PHE A 263 -4.83 -6.82 10.99
N ILE A 264 -5.92 -6.81 10.22
CA ILE A 264 -6.62 -8.04 9.84
C ILE A 264 -5.71 -8.91 8.97
N CYS A 265 -5.04 -8.33 7.98
CA CYS A 265 -4.18 -9.08 7.07
C CYS A 265 -2.95 -9.68 7.76
N PHE A 266 -2.23 -8.90 8.56
CA PHE A 266 -0.99 -9.39 9.19
C PHE A 266 -1.21 -10.03 10.57
N GLY A 267 -2.18 -9.55 11.34
CA GLY A 267 -2.51 -10.10 12.65
C GLY A 267 -3.41 -11.33 12.58
N VAL A 268 -4.51 -11.26 11.81
CA VAL A 268 -5.51 -12.34 11.77
C VAL A 268 -5.18 -13.35 10.67
N ILE A 269 -5.04 -12.92 9.42
CA ILE A 269 -4.83 -13.84 8.29
C ILE A 269 -3.41 -14.42 8.33
N PHE A 270 -2.39 -13.59 8.46
CA PHE A 270 -1.03 -14.09 8.53
C PHE A 270 -0.77 -14.77 9.88
N LEU A 271 -0.70 -14.05 11.00
CA LEU A 271 -0.23 -14.67 12.25
C LEU A 271 -1.23 -15.66 12.87
N LEU A 272 -2.47 -15.24 13.13
CA LEU A 272 -3.44 -16.09 13.84
C LEU A 272 -3.83 -17.32 13.01
N GLN A 273 -4.23 -17.15 11.75
CA GLN A 273 -4.67 -18.26 10.92
C GLN A 273 -3.51 -19.20 10.55
N TRP A 274 -2.31 -18.70 10.25
CA TRP A 274 -1.13 -19.57 10.08
C TRP A 274 -0.86 -20.38 11.35
N SER A 275 -0.90 -19.73 12.52
CA SER A 275 -0.62 -20.42 13.78
C SER A 275 -1.63 -21.53 14.06
N GLY A 276 -2.92 -21.24 13.86
CA GLY A 276 -4.03 -22.18 14.07
C GLY A 276 -4.02 -23.36 13.11
N VAL A 277 -3.76 -23.11 11.83
CA VAL A 277 -3.90 -24.11 10.76
C VAL A 277 -2.61 -24.91 10.56
N TYR A 278 -1.44 -24.27 10.60
CA TYR A 278 -0.17 -24.92 10.25
C TYR A 278 0.76 -25.09 11.44
N LEU A 279 1.01 -24.05 12.23
CA LEU A 279 2.00 -24.13 13.31
C LEU A 279 1.65 -25.21 14.33
N PHE A 280 0.43 -25.18 14.89
CA PHE A 280 0.01 -26.16 15.88
C PHE A 280 -0.15 -27.56 15.27
N ALA A 281 -0.68 -27.67 14.05
CA ALA A 281 -0.81 -28.95 13.37
C ALA A 281 0.55 -29.65 13.15
N LEU A 282 1.56 -28.89 12.71
CA LEU A 282 2.91 -29.40 12.43
C LEU A 282 3.71 -29.70 13.71
N ILE A 283 3.53 -28.92 14.78
CA ILE A 283 4.23 -29.15 16.07
C ILE A 283 3.61 -30.32 16.82
N GLU A 284 2.28 -30.37 16.94
CA GLU A 284 1.57 -31.39 17.72
C GLU A 284 1.46 -32.73 16.98
N LYS A 285 1.78 -32.76 15.68
CA LYS A 285 1.59 -33.93 14.80
C LYS A 285 0.19 -34.52 14.92
N LYS A 286 -0.83 -33.66 14.90
CA LYS A 286 -2.23 -34.12 14.94
C LYS A 286 -2.48 -35.00 13.71
N SER A 287 -2.85 -36.26 13.94
CA SER A 287 -3.16 -37.24 12.89
C SER A 287 -4.60 -37.17 12.40
N ASP A 288 -5.44 -36.34 13.02
CA ASP A 288 -6.85 -36.15 12.66
C ASP A 288 -7.07 -34.74 12.09
N ILE A 289 -6.42 -34.47 10.97
CA ILE A 289 -6.54 -33.20 10.25
C ILE A 289 -7.51 -33.41 9.09
N SER A 290 -8.66 -32.73 9.13
CA SER A 290 -9.71 -32.89 8.11
C SER A 290 -9.29 -32.46 6.69
N MET A 291 -8.22 -31.68 6.52
CA MET A 291 -7.77 -31.14 5.24
C MET A 291 -6.24 -31.11 5.19
N VAL A 292 -5.62 -31.99 4.39
CA VAL A 292 -4.17 -31.99 4.14
C VAL A 292 -3.91 -31.33 2.79
N ASP A 293 -3.13 -30.26 2.78
CA ASP A 293 -2.63 -29.60 1.58
C ASP A 293 -1.12 -29.81 1.41
N TRP A 294 -0.52 -29.22 0.37
CA TRP A 294 0.93 -29.27 0.14
C TRP A 294 1.80 -28.72 1.27
N LEU A 295 1.24 -27.95 2.22
CA LEU A 295 1.94 -27.39 3.37
C LEU A 295 1.81 -28.27 4.62
N LEU A 296 0.75 -29.08 4.73
CA LEU A 296 0.54 -30.04 5.81
C LEU A 296 0.98 -31.46 5.44
N VAL A 297 1.29 -31.72 4.17
CA VAL A 297 1.70 -33.04 3.68
C VAL A 297 2.92 -33.62 4.41
N ALA A 298 3.74 -32.80 5.06
CA ALA A 298 4.87 -33.23 5.90
C ALA A 298 4.47 -34.16 7.05
N ILE A 299 3.21 -34.13 7.49
CA ILE A 299 2.68 -35.00 8.56
C ILE A 299 2.50 -36.42 8.04
N GLU A 300 1.96 -36.57 6.83
CA GLU A 300 1.67 -37.86 6.19
C GLU A 300 2.85 -38.41 5.37
N ARG A 301 3.65 -37.51 4.77
CA ARG A 301 4.77 -37.82 3.87
C ARG A 301 6.06 -37.10 4.32
N PRO A 302 6.59 -37.45 5.52
CA PRO A 302 7.85 -36.88 6.00
C PRO A 302 9.07 -37.30 5.14
N ASP A 303 8.90 -38.28 4.26
CA ASP A 303 9.89 -38.72 3.26
C ASP A 303 10.14 -37.66 2.18
N VAL A 304 9.15 -36.83 1.86
CA VAL A 304 9.29 -35.79 0.82
C VAL A 304 9.75 -34.46 1.40
N ILE A 305 9.15 -34.03 2.51
CA ILE A 305 9.47 -32.75 3.14
C ILE A 305 9.51 -32.87 4.66
N SER A 306 10.56 -32.30 5.27
CA SER A 306 10.69 -32.26 6.72
C SER A 306 9.74 -31.24 7.35
N ILE A 307 9.29 -31.51 8.59
CA ILE A 307 8.41 -30.61 9.36
C ILE A 307 8.99 -29.18 9.48
N PRO A 308 10.29 -28.96 9.80
CA PRO A 308 10.87 -27.62 9.87
C PRO A 308 10.84 -26.87 8.52
N ALA A 309 11.06 -27.58 7.41
CA ALA A 309 10.94 -27.01 6.07
C ALA A 309 9.49 -26.60 5.80
N SER A 310 8.51 -27.46 6.11
CA SER A 310 7.08 -27.15 5.95
C SER A 310 6.64 -25.95 6.80
N LEU A 311 7.13 -25.83 8.03
CA LEU A 311 6.89 -24.66 8.89
C LEU A 311 7.41 -23.37 8.24
N THR A 312 8.61 -23.42 7.66
CA THR A 312 9.23 -22.25 7.01
C THR A 312 8.45 -21.84 5.77
N ILE A 313 8.10 -22.81 4.91
CA ILE A 313 7.40 -22.53 3.65
C ILE A 313 5.96 -22.05 3.93
N SER A 314 5.26 -22.68 4.88
CA SER A 314 3.90 -22.25 5.26
C SER A 314 3.90 -20.82 5.83
N PHE A 315 4.93 -20.45 6.61
CA PHE A 315 5.08 -19.08 7.11
C PHE A 315 5.26 -18.07 5.97
N ILE A 316 6.14 -18.37 5.00
CA ILE A 316 6.35 -17.49 3.83
C ILE A 316 5.07 -17.41 2.98
N ALA A 317 4.39 -18.54 2.77
CA ALA A 317 3.12 -18.59 2.03
C ALA A 317 2.06 -17.71 2.69
N PHE A 318 1.89 -17.80 4.01
CA PHE A 318 0.91 -16.98 4.74
C PHE A 318 1.32 -15.50 4.87
N MET A 319 2.61 -15.20 4.91
CA MET A 319 3.09 -13.82 4.82
C MET A 319 2.72 -13.21 3.46
N TYR A 320 2.93 -13.97 2.38
CA TYR A 320 2.49 -13.58 1.04
C TYR A 320 0.97 -13.42 0.98
N SER A 321 0.18 -14.35 1.54
CA SER A 321 -1.28 -14.22 1.67
C SER A 321 -1.65 -12.91 2.37
N GLY A 322 -0.96 -12.55 3.47
CA GLY A 322 -1.15 -11.28 4.16
C GLY A 322 -0.96 -10.06 3.25
N VAL A 323 0.09 -10.05 2.42
CA VAL A 323 0.35 -8.97 1.45
C VAL A 323 -0.75 -8.89 0.39
N ILE A 324 -1.12 -10.01 -0.23
CA ILE A 324 -2.12 -9.99 -1.31
C ILE A 324 -3.52 -9.64 -0.81
N TYR A 325 -3.92 -10.09 0.38
CA TYR A 325 -5.21 -9.72 0.97
C TYR A 325 -5.22 -8.27 1.45
N MET A 326 -4.07 -7.72 1.86
CA MET A 326 -3.96 -6.28 2.13
C MET A 326 -4.23 -5.47 0.85
N LEU A 327 -3.62 -5.85 -0.27
CA LEU A 327 -3.87 -5.21 -1.57
C LEU A 327 -5.34 -5.39 -1.99
N PHE A 328 -5.90 -6.58 -1.85
CA PHE A 328 -7.29 -6.86 -2.20
C PHE A 328 -8.27 -6.00 -1.39
N PHE A 329 -8.15 -5.98 -0.05
CA PHE A 329 -9.04 -5.21 0.81
C PHE A 329 -8.83 -3.70 0.69
N ALA A 330 -7.57 -3.25 0.51
CA ALA A 330 -7.30 -1.85 0.20
C ALA A 330 -7.98 -1.43 -1.11
N GLY A 331 -7.93 -2.28 -2.14
CA GLY A 331 -8.64 -2.07 -3.40
C GLY A 331 -10.16 -1.97 -3.21
N LEU A 332 -10.77 -2.88 -2.45
CA LEU A 332 -12.21 -2.81 -2.13
C LEU A 332 -12.59 -1.52 -1.38
N LEU A 333 -11.76 -1.10 -0.43
CA LEU A 333 -11.98 0.16 0.31
C LEU A 333 -11.85 1.38 -0.60
N LEU A 334 -10.89 1.38 -1.54
CA LEU A 334 -10.75 2.44 -2.54
C LEU A 334 -11.96 2.50 -3.49
N LEU A 335 -12.48 1.36 -3.94
CA LEU A 335 -13.72 1.31 -4.73
C LEU A 335 -14.89 1.94 -3.96
N TYR A 336 -15.03 1.61 -2.68
CA TYR A 336 -16.03 2.24 -1.82
C TYR A 336 -15.80 3.76 -1.69
N ALA A 337 -14.55 4.19 -1.49
CA ALA A 337 -14.20 5.60 -1.37
C ALA A 337 -14.51 6.40 -2.65
N ILE A 338 -14.21 5.84 -3.83
CA ILE A 338 -14.54 6.42 -5.15
C ILE A 338 -16.06 6.63 -5.25
N VAL A 339 -16.84 5.59 -4.97
CA VAL A 339 -18.31 5.66 -5.06
C VAL A 339 -18.90 6.63 -4.04
N ASN A 340 -18.34 6.66 -2.84
CA ASN A 340 -18.80 7.55 -1.80
C ASN A 340 -18.50 9.03 -2.13
N ASP A 341 -17.32 9.33 -2.67
CA ASP A 341 -16.97 10.67 -3.19
C ASP A 341 -17.89 11.08 -4.35
N PHE A 342 -18.13 10.17 -5.31
CA PHE A 342 -19.08 10.39 -6.40
C PHE A 342 -20.50 10.70 -5.90
N SER A 343 -20.98 9.95 -4.91
CA SER A 343 -22.30 10.14 -4.33
C SER A 343 -22.44 11.48 -3.62
N GLU A 344 -21.42 11.90 -2.87
CA GLU A 344 -21.38 13.20 -2.20
C GLU A 344 -21.35 14.37 -3.20
N MET A 345 -20.62 14.22 -4.31
CA MET A 345 -20.63 15.19 -5.40
C MET A 345 -22.03 15.33 -5.99
N CYS A 346 -22.70 14.22 -6.32
CA CYS A 346 -24.07 14.25 -6.86
C CYS A 346 -25.10 14.84 -5.87
N GLY A 347 -24.90 14.68 -4.56
CA GLY A 347 -25.80 15.19 -3.52
C GLY A 347 -25.80 16.71 -3.34
N SER A 348 -24.80 17.41 -3.89
CA SER A 348 -24.71 18.87 -3.81
C SER A 348 -25.69 19.53 -4.78
N ARG A 349 -26.75 20.18 -4.29
CA ARG A 349 -27.91 20.73 -5.06
C ARG A 349 -27.61 21.72 -6.21
N ARG A 350 -26.34 22.00 -6.54
CA ARG A 350 -25.94 22.92 -7.62
C ARG A 350 -25.62 22.23 -8.96
N PHE A 351 -25.62 20.90 -9.02
CA PHE A 351 -25.26 20.11 -10.21
C PHE A 351 -26.34 20.05 -11.32
N LEU A 352 -27.53 20.64 -11.11
CA LEU A 352 -28.77 20.25 -11.81
C LEU A 352 -29.28 21.26 -12.84
N SER A 353 -28.44 22.11 -13.42
CA SER A 353 -28.92 23.22 -14.26
C SER A 353 -28.65 23.10 -15.77
N GLY A 354 -28.14 21.97 -16.28
CA GLY A 354 -28.00 21.77 -17.73
C GLY A 354 -27.97 20.32 -18.22
N ASP A 355 -28.66 20.06 -19.34
CA ASP A 355 -28.75 18.75 -20.01
C ASP A 355 -27.38 18.09 -20.27
N GLY A 356 -26.37 18.88 -20.62
CA GLY A 356 -25.00 18.39 -20.86
C GLY A 356 -24.30 17.88 -19.59
N GLN A 357 -24.60 18.46 -18.43
CA GLN A 357 -24.02 18.07 -17.14
C GLN A 357 -24.65 16.76 -16.64
N GLN A 358 -25.96 16.60 -16.82
CA GLN A 358 -26.68 15.39 -16.47
C GLN A 358 -26.18 14.18 -17.28
N HIS A 359 -25.89 14.37 -18.57
CA HIS A 359 -25.31 13.34 -19.41
C HIS A 359 -23.92 12.88 -18.91
N GLN A 360 -23.05 13.83 -18.54
CA GLN A 360 -21.71 13.52 -18.04
C GLN A 360 -21.77 12.73 -16.71
N ILE A 361 -22.63 13.13 -15.77
CA ILE A 361 -22.83 12.41 -14.50
C ILE A 361 -23.29 10.96 -14.75
N CYS A 362 -24.18 10.76 -15.72
CA CYS A 362 -24.66 9.42 -16.09
C CYS A 362 -23.54 8.54 -16.64
N GLU A 363 -22.69 9.10 -17.50
CA GLU A 363 -21.57 8.38 -18.12
C GLU A 363 -20.51 7.99 -17.10
N VAL A 364 -20.14 8.93 -16.23
CA VAL A 364 -19.21 8.68 -15.11
C VAL A 364 -19.79 7.64 -14.16
N GLY A 365 -21.04 7.81 -13.71
CA GLY A 365 -21.69 6.87 -12.80
C GLY A 365 -21.84 5.46 -13.41
N SER A 366 -22.14 5.37 -14.71
CA SER A 366 -22.18 4.08 -15.43
C SER A 366 -20.81 3.42 -15.49
N THR A 367 -19.75 4.18 -15.74
CA THR A 367 -18.37 3.67 -15.79
C THR A 367 -17.94 3.13 -14.43
N ILE A 368 -18.19 3.89 -13.35
CA ILE A 368 -17.93 3.46 -11.97
C ILE A 368 -18.73 2.20 -11.63
N MET A 369 -20.02 2.14 -12.00
CA MET A 369 -20.89 0.98 -11.78
C MET A 369 -20.32 -0.29 -12.42
N HIS A 370 -19.87 -0.22 -13.67
CA HIS A 370 -19.26 -1.37 -14.36
C HIS A 370 -17.92 -1.76 -13.76
N GLY A 371 -17.09 -0.78 -13.35
CA GLY A 371 -15.82 -1.05 -12.66
C GLY A 371 -16.02 -1.81 -11.35
N VAL A 372 -16.92 -1.32 -10.49
CA VAL A 372 -17.29 -1.96 -9.22
C VAL A 372 -17.84 -3.37 -9.44
N PHE A 373 -18.73 -3.54 -10.43
CA PHE A 373 -19.28 -4.85 -10.77
C PHE A 373 -18.18 -5.84 -11.19
N ARG A 374 -17.28 -5.44 -12.09
CA ARG A 374 -16.16 -6.31 -12.53
C ARG A 374 -15.26 -6.71 -11.37
N CYS A 375 -14.93 -5.76 -10.50
CA CYS A 375 -14.15 -6.04 -9.30
C CYS A 375 -14.88 -7.00 -8.34
N ALA A 376 -16.20 -6.85 -8.17
CA ALA A 376 -17.00 -7.75 -7.34
C ALA A 376 -17.10 -9.17 -7.92
N VAL A 377 -17.23 -9.30 -9.25
CA VAL A 377 -17.17 -10.60 -9.94
C VAL A 377 -15.82 -11.28 -9.70
N LEU A 378 -14.71 -10.57 -9.90
CA LEU A 378 -13.36 -11.10 -9.67
C LEU A 378 -13.15 -11.49 -8.21
N GLY A 379 -13.56 -10.64 -7.26
CA GLY A 379 -13.50 -10.96 -5.83
C GLY A 379 -14.32 -12.20 -5.45
N SER A 380 -15.47 -12.39 -6.09
CA SER A 380 -16.31 -13.58 -5.90
C SER A 380 -15.65 -14.84 -6.47
N LEU A 381 -15.01 -14.73 -7.64
CA LEU A 381 -14.28 -15.84 -8.25
C LEU A 381 -13.04 -16.25 -7.43
N ILE A 382 -12.38 -15.29 -6.75
CA ILE A 382 -11.31 -15.60 -5.77
C ILE A 382 -11.89 -16.42 -4.61
N ALA A 383 -13.00 -15.98 -4.01
CA ALA A 383 -13.65 -16.71 -2.92
C ALA A 383 -14.10 -18.12 -3.35
N VAL A 384 -14.67 -18.25 -4.55
CA VAL A 384 -15.03 -19.53 -5.17
C VAL A 384 -13.80 -20.42 -5.33
N SER A 385 -12.66 -19.90 -5.78
CA SER A 385 -11.42 -20.67 -5.96
C SER A 385 -10.90 -21.23 -4.63
N ILE A 386 -10.96 -20.43 -3.55
CA ILE A 386 -10.57 -20.86 -2.20
C ILE A 386 -11.51 -21.94 -1.68
N LYS A 387 -12.83 -21.73 -1.79
CA LYS A 387 -13.82 -22.72 -1.34
C LYS A 387 -13.73 -24.01 -2.14
N LEU A 388 -13.57 -23.91 -3.46
CA LEU A 388 -13.46 -25.06 -4.35
C LEU A 388 -12.21 -25.88 -4.02
N ASN A 389 -11.06 -25.22 -3.79
CA ASN A 389 -9.85 -25.89 -3.34
C ASN A 389 -10.07 -26.63 -2.02
N ALA A 390 -10.66 -25.97 -1.01
CA ALA A 390 -10.94 -26.59 0.28
C ALA A 390 -11.92 -27.77 0.16
N ALA A 391 -12.99 -27.61 -0.62
CA ALA A 391 -13.99 -28.66 -0.84
C ALA A 391 -13.39 -29.87 -1.55
N TYR A 392 -12.54 -29.65 -2.54
CA TYR A 392 -11.79 -30.72 -3.19
C TYR A 392 -10.86 -31.44 -2.21
N LEU A 393 -10.10 -30.71 -1.37
CA LEU A 393 -9.17 -31.34 -0.43
C LEU A 393 -9.86 -32.25 0.60
N ILE A 394 -11.14 -32.01 0.90
CA ILE A 394 -11.93 -32.84 1.80
C ILE A 394 -12.85 -33.84 1.08
N SER A 395 -12.86 -33.86 -0.26
CA SER A 395 -13.58 -34.90 -1.03
C SER A 395 -12.69 -36.14 -1.21
N ASP A 396 -13.26 -37.27 -1.61
CA ASP A 396 -12.52 -38.48 -1.96
C ASP A 396 -11.92 -38.48 -3.38
N GLY A 397 -12.14 -37.42 -4.17
CA GLY A 397 -11.61 -37.33 -5.54
C GLY A 397 -10.08 -37.28 -5.60
N GLU A 398 -9.49 -38.07 -6.50
CA GLU A 398 -8.03 -38.12 -6.71
C GLU A 398 -7.48 -36.81 -7.26
N THR A 399 -8.10 -36.27 -8.32
CA THR A 399 -7.81 -34.96 -8.88
C THR A 399 -9.04 -34.06 -8.82
N ILE A 400 -8.82 -32.74 -8.83
CA ILE A 400 -9.92 -31.77 -8.83
C ILE A 400 -10.77 -31.89 -10.10
N PHE A 401 -10.16 -32.24 -11.23
CA PHE A 401 -10.85 -32.41 -12.50
C PHE A 401 -11.69 -33.68 -12.49
N ASP A 402 -11.15 -34.81 -12.03
CA ASP A 402 -11.91 -36.05 -11.94
C ASP A 402 -13.10 -35.88 -11.00
N TRP A 403 -12.92 -35.20 -9.86
CA TRP A 403 -14.02 -34.90 -8.94
C TRP A 403 -15.15 -34.10 -9.63
N LEU A 404 -14.80 -33.04 -10.38
CA LEU A 404 -15.79 -32.21 -11.08
C LEU A 404 -16.43 -32.92 -12.28
N ILE A 405 -15.65 -33.67 -13.06
CA ILE A 405 -16.14 -34.39 -14.24
C ILE A 405 -17.04 -35.54 -13.81
N ASN A 406 -16.69 -36.27 -12.76
CA ASN A 406 -17.52 -37.36 -12.25
C ASN A 406 -18.87 -36.84 -11.75
N ASP A 407 -18.88 -35.75 -10.97
CA ASP A 407 -20.13 -35.09 -10.55
C ASP A 407 -21.00 -34.67 -11.74
N ALA A 408 -20.39 -34.06 -12.77
CA ALA A 408 -21.11 -33.64 -13.97
C ALA A 408 -21.66 -34.83 -14.77
N SER A 409 -20.87 -35.89 -14.93
CA SER A 409 -21.26 -37.10 -15.67
C SER A 409 -22.39 -37.85 -14.98
N TYR A 410 -22.36 -37.95 -13.64
CA TYR A 410 -23.41 -38.58 -12.85
C TYR A 410 -24.72 -37.80 -12.95
N ALA A 411 -24.67 -36.47 -12.89
CA ALA A 411 -25.84 -35.61 -13.09
C ALA A 411 -26.48 -35.74 -14.48
N LEU A 412 -25.69 -36.10 -15.50
CA LEU A 412 -26.17 -36.37 -16.86
C LEU A 412 -26.61 -37.83 -17.09
N GLY A 413 -26.50 -38.69 -16.08
CA GLY A 413 -26.82 -40.12 -16.19
C GLY A 413 -25.81 -40.93 -17.00
N LEU A 414 -24.56 -40.45 -17.10
CA LEU A 414 -23.50 -41.04 -17.92
C LEU A 414 -22.44 -41.80 -17.10
N GLY A 415 -22.49 -41.74 -15.77
CA GLY A 415 -21.48 -42.35 -14.89
C GLY A 415 -22.09 -42.96 -13.64
N ASP A 416 -21.26 -43.66 -12.87
CA ASP A 416 -21.63 -44.25 -11.58
C ASP A 416 -21.29 -43.29 -10.42
N GLU A 417 -22.03 -43.42 -9.30
CA GLU A 417 -21.84 -42.62 -8.10
C GLU A 417 -20.55 -43.01 -7.39
N ASN A 418 -19.53 -42.15 -7.45
CA ASN A 418 -18.17 -42.48 -7.01
C ASN A 418 -17.49 -41.40 -6.16
N TRP A 419 -18.22 -40.37 -5.71
CA TRP A 419 -17.61 -39.33 -4.86
C TRP A 419 -18.41 -39.03 -3.60
N GLY A 420 -17.69 -38.79 -2.52
CA GLY A 420 -18.18 -38.54 -1.18
C GLY A 420 -17.27 -37.57 -0.41
N TRP A 421 -17.69 -37.27 0.82
CA TRP A 421 -16.94 -36.38 1.71
C TRP A 421 -16.07 -37.21 2.66
N ILE A 422 -14.78 -36.87 2.74
CA ILE A 422 -13.89 -37.33 3.80
C ILE A 422 -14.30 -36.60 5.08
N ASN A 423 -14.41 -37.33 6.20
CA ASN A 423 -14.83 -36.82 7.53
C ASN A 423 -14.35 -35.38 7.76
N GLY A 424 -15.29 -34.43 7.92
CA GLY A 424 -14.94 -33.01 7.89
C GLY A 424 -15.84 -32.12 8.73
N SER A 425 -15.19 -31.24 9.50
CA SER A 425 -15.86 -30.09 10.12
C SER A 425 -16.06 -28.96 9.11
N PRO A 426 -17.08 -28.08 9.25
CA PRO A 426 -17.31 -26.95 8.35
C PRO A 426 -16.21 -25.87 8.35
N SER A 427 -15.20 -25.99 9.23
CA SER A 427 -14.19 -24.97 9.52
C SER A 427 -13.42 -24.44 8.29
N PRO A 428 -13.01 -25.28 7.31
CA PRO A 428 -12.20 -24.82 6.16
C PRO A 428 -12.88 -23.77 5.26
N PHE A 429 -14.22 -23.63 5.34
CA PHE A 429 -14.98 -22.72 4.47
C PHE A 429 -15.10 -21.30 5.01
N ILE A 430 -14.80 -21.08 6.30
CA ILE A 430 -15.10 -19.83 7.00
C ILE A 430 -14.36 -18.64 6.36
N THR A 431 -13.08 -18.76 6.06
CA THR A 431 -12.28 -17.67 5.46
C THR A 431 -12.83 -17.26 4.10
N SER A 432 -13.15 -18.23 3.24
CA SER A 432 -13.74 -17.96 1.91
C SER A 432 -15.13 -17.32 2.01
N LEU A 433 -15.93 -17.68 3.03
CA LEU A 433 -17.24 -17.10 3.27
C LEU A 433 -17.11 -15.63 3.72
N PHE A 434 -16.22 -15.33 4.66
CA PHE A 434 -15.98 -13.93 5.08
C PHE A 434 -15.48 -13.07 3.92
N LEU A 435 -14.59 -13.60 3.08
CA LEU A 435 -14.12 -12.91 1.89
C LEU A 435 -15.29 -12.56 0.96
N LEU A 436 -16.17 -13.54 0.69
CA LEU A 436 -17.37 -13.33 -0.12
C LEU A 436 -18.29 -12.27 0.51
N LEU A 437 -18.55 -12.34 1.83
CA LEU A 437 -19.41 -11.39 2.52
C LEU A 437 -18.89 -9.95 2.42
N ILE A 438 -17.58 -9.73 2.55
CA ILE A 438 -16.96 -8.41 2.42
C ILE A 438 -17.14 -7.88 0.98
N VAL A 439 -16.87 -8.72 -0.03
CA VAL A 439 -17.06 -8.35 -1.44
C VAL A 439 -18.50 -7.96 -1.72
N TYR A 440 -19.46 -8.74 -1.23
CA TYR A 440 -20.89 -8.49 -1.45
C TYR A 440 -21.37 -7.25 -0.69
N PHE A 441 -20.90 -7.05 0.53
CA PHE A 441 -21.20 -5.84 1.30
C PHE A 441 -20.74 -4.58 0.55
N VAL A 442 -19.50 -4.57 0.08
CA VAL A 442 -18.96 -3.44 -0.70
C VAL A 442 -19.74 -3.27 -2.00
N PHE A 443 -19.98 -4.35 -2.75
CA PHE A 443 -20.74 -4.31 -4.00
C PHE A 443 -22.14 -3.71 -3.81
N PHE A 444 -22.96 -4.26 -2.91
CA PHE A 444 -24.33 -3.78 -2.72
C PHE A 444 -24.35 -2.35 -2.17
N SER A 445 -23.44 -2.02 -1.25
CA SER A 445 -23.33 -0.66 -0.70
C SER A 445 -22.92 0.35 -1.77
N CYS A 446 -22.03 -0.01 -2.68
CA CYS A 446 -21.63 0.82 -3.82
C CYS A 446 -22.76 0.96 -4.83
N MET A 447 -23.37 -0.17 -5.23
CA MET A 447 -24.46 -0.19 -6.21
C MET A 447 -25.68 0.60 -5.73
N ALA A 448 -26.03 0.51 -4.45
CA ALA A 448 -27.10 1.30 -3.86
C ALA A 448 -26.79 2.80 -3.89
N GLN A 449 -25.56 3.19 -3.51
CA GLN A 449 -25.12 4.60 -3.57
C GLN A 449 -25.18 5.13 -5.00
N ILE A 450 -24.59 4.45 -5.98
CA ILE A 450 -24.60 4.87 -7.39
C ILE A 450 -26.04 4.99 -7.90
N PHE A 451 -26.88 4.01 -7.62
CA PHE A 451 -28.27 4.02 -8.09
C PHE A 451 -29.04 5.23 -7.52
N VAL A 452 -28.94 5.47 -6.22
CA VAL A 452 -29.59 6.61 -5.56
C VAL A 452 -29.04 7.95 -6.08
N SER A 453 -27.73 8.07 -6.29
CA SER A 453 -27.10 9.27 -6.82
C SER A 453 -27.55 9.57 -8.25
N LEU A 454 -27.65 8.56 -9.10
CA LEU A 454 -28.14 8.71 -10.47
C LEU A 454 -29.64 9.02 -10.51
N GLU A 455 -30.46 8.36 -9.70
CA GLU A 455 -31.91 8.62 -9.64
C GLU A 455 -32.23 10.05 -9.17
N ARG A 456 -31.47 10.59 -8.21
CA ARG A 456 -31.60 11.98 -7.77
C ARG A 456 -31.13 13.00 -8.79
N SER A 457 -30.19 12.62 -9.66
CA SER A 457 -29.53 13.54 -10.59
C SER A 457 -30.22 13.65 -11.95
N ILE A 458 -31.19 12.79 -12.26
CA ILE A 458 -31.80 12.64 -13.58
C ILE A 458 -33.31 12.88 -13.49
N GLU A 459 -33.85 13.83 -14.28
CA GLU A 459 -35.31 13.89 -14.48
C GLU A 459 -35.83 12.62 -15.18
N ALA A 460 -36.76 11.94 -14.50
CA ALA A 460 -37.03 10.51 -14.51
C ALA A 460 -37.42 9.77 -15.81
N ARG A 461 -37.43 10.36 -17.02
CA ARG A 461 -38.30 9.81 -18.09
C ARG A 461 -37.68 9.02 -19.25
N SER A 462 -36.41 9.20 -19.64
CA SER A 462 -35.87 8.49 -20.83
C SER A 462 -34.74 7.48 -20.54
N TRP A 463 -33.99 7.66 -19.45
CA TRP A 463 -32.77 6.88 -19.17
C TRP A 463 -32.96 5.75 -18.14
N ASN A 464 -34.05 5.77 -17.38
CA ASN A 464 -34.29 4.87 -16.23
C ASN A 464 -34.42 3.39 -16.59
N GLY A 465 -34.98 3.05 -17.76
CA GLY A 465 -35.21 1.65 -18.15
C GLY A 465 -33.92 0.86 -18.40
N ARG A 466 -33.01 1.41 -19.20
CA ARG A 466 -31.76 0.73 -19.60
C ARG A 466 -30.80 0.54 -18.42
N LEU A 467 -30.69 1.56 -17.57
CA LEU A 467 -29.87 1.50 -16.35
C LEU A 467 -30.40 0.45 -15.37
N ARG A 468 -31.72 0.43 -15.11
CA ARG A 468 -32.36 -0.58 -14.26
C ARG A 468 -32.15 -2.00 -14.78
N VAL A 469 -32.29 -2.23 -16.09
CA VAL A 469 -32.03 -3.55 -16.69
C VAL A 469 -30.57 -3.96 -16.52
N THR A 470 -29.62 -3.04 -16.72
CA THR A 470 -28.18 -3.32 -16.53
C THR A 470 -27.88 -3.66 -15.08
N TRP A 471 -28.42 -2.88 -14.14
CA TRP A 471 -28.32 -3.12 -12.70
C TRP A 471 -28.89 -4.49 -12.32
N LEU A 472 -30.09 -4.84 -12.79
CA LEU A 472 -30.71 -6.15 -12.54
C LEU A 472 -29.87 -7.31 -13.10
N LYS A 473 -29.29 -7.16 -14.29
CA LYS A 473 -28.38 -8.17 -14.86
C LYS A 473 -27.16 -8.39 -13.97
N MET A 474 -26.53 -7.31 -13.51
CA MET A 474 -25.37 -7.39 -12.61
C MET A 474 -25.73 -8.05 -11.27
N MET A 475 -26.87 -7.69 -10.67
CA MET A 475 -27.40 -8.33 -9.47
C MET A 475 -27.65 -9.83 -9.68
N GLY A 476 -28.22 -10.20 -10.83
CA GLY A 476 -28.46 -11.60 -11.19
C GLY A 476 -27.16 -12.43 -11.23
N VAL A 477 -26.09 -11.90 -11.84
CA VAL A 477 -24.78 -12.57 -11.86
C VAL A 477 -24.21 -12.74 -10.45
N MET A 478 -24.29 -11.71 -9.61
CA MET A 478 -23.80 -11.78 -8.23
C MET A 478 -24.61 -12.78 -7.38
N ILE A 479 -25.94 -12.82 -7.54
CA ILE A 479 -26.77 -13.80 -6.82
C ILE A 479 -26.45 -15.23 -7.31
N LEU A 480 -26.27 -15.43 -8.61
CA LEU A 480 -25.90 -16.72 -9.18
C LEU A 480 -24.54 -17.21 -8.64
N LEU A 481 -23.53 -16.33 -8.60
CA LEU A 481 -22.23 -16.65 -8.02
C LEU A 481 -22.31 -16.99 -6.52
N CYS A 482 -23.15 -16.30 -5.75
CA CYS A 482 -23.35 -16.57 -4.33
C CYS A 482 -24.01 -17.93 -4.12
N ALA A 483 -25.08 -18.21 -4.88
CA ALA A 483 -25.78 -19.49 -4.84
C ALA A 483 -24.83 -20.64 -5.23
N SER A 484 -24.09 -20.46 -6.33
CA SER A 484 -23.08 -21.43 -6.77
C SER A 484 -22.02 -21.65 -5.69
N PHE A 485 -21.47 -20.58 -5.11
CA PHE A 485 -20.51 -20.66 -4.01
C PHE A 485 -21.07 -21.48 -2.84
N LEU A 486 -22.28 -21.18 -2.36
CA LEU A 486 -22.87 -21.87 -1.21
C LEU A 486 -23.09 -23.36 -1.47
N LEU A 487 -23.40 -23.73 -2.71
CA LEU A 487 -23.77 -25.08 -3.11
C LEU A 487 -22.59 -25.98 -3.55
N ILE A 488 -21.35 -25.48 -3.61
CA ILE A 488 -20.17 -26.30 -3.95
C ILE A 488 -20.13 -27.58 -3.08
N GLY A 489 -20.15 -28.74 -3.73
CA GLY A 489 -20.14 -30.07 -3.11
C GLY A 489 -21.42 -30.48 -2.37
N ARG A 490 -22.48 -29.66 -2.36
CA ARG A 490 -23.67 -29.91 -1.53
C ARG A 490 -24.72 -30.82 -2.18
N PHE A 491 -24.66 -31.03 -3.49
CA PHE A 491 -25.61 -31.84 -4.24
C PHE A 491 -24.97 -32.33 -5.53
N THR A 492 -25.51 -33.42 -6.10
CA THR A 492 -25.08 -33.95 -7.40
C THR A 492 -25.35 -32.98 -8.54
N GLY A 493 -24.34 -32.71 -9.37
CA GLY A 493 -24.43 -31.76 -10.49
C GLY A 493 -24.12 -30.32 -10.11
N PHE A 494 -23.58 -30.07 -8.91
CA PHE A 494 -23.10 -28.74 -8.52
C PHE A 494 -22.00 -28.24 -9.47
N SER A 495 -21.21 -29.14 -10.05
CA SER A 495 -20.14 -28.83 -11.02
C SER A 495 -20.68 -28.17 -12.29
N LEU A 496 -21.84 -28.60 -12.80
CA LEU A 496 -22.51 -27.99 -13.96
C LEU A 496 -22.99 -26.57 -13.63
N LEU A 497 -23.62 -26.39 -12.48
CA LEU A 497 -24.04 -25.07 -11.99
C LEU A 497 -22.82 -24.15 -11.82
N LEU A 498 -21.73 -24.65 -11.24
CA LEU A 498 -20.49 -23.92 -11.05
C LEU A 498 -19.89 -23.51 -12.40
N ALA A 499 -19.76 -24.43 -13.35
CA ALA A 499 -19.24 -24.16 -14.68
C ALA A 499 -20.07 -23.09 -15.41
N ALA A 500 -21.40 -23.23 -15.42
CA ALA A 500 -22.29 -22.24 -16.01
C ALA A 500 -22.16 -20.86 -15.33
N SER A 501 -22.10 -20.83 -14.00
CA SER A 501 -21.95 -19.59 -13.22
C SER A 501 -20.63 -18.89 -13.51
N VAL A 502 -19.53 -19.64 -13.57
CA VAL A 502 -18.20 -19.11 -13.91
C VAL A 502 -18.17 -18.60 -15.35
N LEU A 503 -18.74 -19.32 -16.32
CA LEU A 503 -18.80 -18.86 -17.72
C LEU A 503 -19.60 -17.57 -17.87
N ILE A 504 -20.76 -17.48 -17.21
CA ILE A 504 -21.57 -16.26 -17.19
C ILE A 504 -20.80 -15.10 -16.53
N ALA A 505 -20.13 -15.37 -15.41
CA ALA A 505 -19.32 -14.38 -14.71
C ALA A 505 -18.17 -13.86 -15.57
N LEU A 506 -17.39 -14.75 -16.21
CA LEU A 506 -16.29 -14.36 -17.10
C LEU A 506 -16.82 -13.59 -18.32
N GLY A 507 -17.93 -14.04 -18.93
CA GLY A 507 -18.58 -13.31 -20.02
C GLY A 507 -19.07 -11.93 -19.59
N SER A 508 -19.52 -11.77 -18.35
CA SER A 508 -19.99 -10.49 -17.80
C SER A 508 -18.87 -9.46 -17.62
N LEU A 509 -17.62 -9.88 -17.46
CA LEU A 509 -16.47 -8.97 -17.39
C LEU A 509 -16.31 -8.17 -18.69
N LEU A 510 -16.76 -8.73 -19.82
CA LEU A 510 -16.68 -8.11 -21.15
C LEU A 510 -17.85 -7.16 -21.45
N TRP A 511 -18.83 -7.05 -20.56
CA TRP A 511 -19.94 -6.11 -20.76
C TRP A 511 -19.42 -4.67 -20.85
N ARG A 512 -19.74 -4.00 -21.94
CA ARG A 512 -19.38 -2.60 -22.17
C ARG A 512 -20.40 -1.68 -21.51
N ALA A 513 -19.92 -0.58 -20.94
CA ALA A 513 -20.80 0.53 -20.61
C ALA A 513 -21.50 1.00 -21.89
N PRO A 514 -22.83 1.21 -21.87
CA PRO A 514 -23.54 1.69 -23.05
C PRO A 514 -23.00 3.07 -23.43
N VAL A 515 -22.33 3.16 -24.58
CA VAL A 515 -21.93 4.44 -25.17
C VAL A 515 -23.22 5.18 -25.55
N PRO A 516 -23.48 6.37 -25.00
CA PRO A 516 -24.62 7.15 -25.43
C PRO A 516 -24.37 7.62 -26.86
N VAL A 517 -25.34 7.37 -27.74
CA VAL A 517 -25.32 7.88 -29.12
C VAL A 517 -25.34 9.39 -29.03
N ARG A 518 -24.21 10.03 -29.35
CA ARG A 518 -24.15 11.46 -29.64
C ARG A 518 -25.10 11.69 -30.81
N GLN A 519 -26.32 12.16 -30.56
CA GLN A 519 -27.16 12.69 -31.64
C GLN A 519 -26.40 13.88 -32.21
N SER A 520 -25.65 13.64 -33.28
CA SER A 520 -25.12 14.70 -34.12
C SER A 520 -26.34 15.46 -34.63
N LYS A 521 -26.51 16.70 -34.17
CA LYS A 521 -27.25 17.71 -34.91
C LYS A 521 -26.56 17.86 -36.26
N LEU A 522 -27.00 17.08 -37.23
CA LEU A 522 -26.67 17.15 -38.65
C LEU A 522 -27.93 16.78 -39.41
N GLU A 523 -28.94 17.63 -39.29
CA GLU A 523 -29.85 17.95 -40.39
C GLU A 523 -29.75 19.48 -40.51
N GLU A 524 -28.84 19.97 -41.35
CA GLU A 524 -29.18 20.47 -42.68
C GLU A 524 -30.30 21.52 -42.57
N GLY A 525 -30.00 22.82 -42.55
CA GLY A 525 -29.29 23.43 -43.66
C GLY A 525 -30.04 23.25 -44.99
N LYS A 526 -31.38 23.19 -44.98
CA LYS A 526 -32.18 23.35 -46.20
C LYS A 526 -32.50 24.83 -46.44
N ASN A 527 -31.67 25.43 -47.29
CA ASN A 527 -32.11 26.45 -48.23
C ASN A 527 -33.38 25.97 -48.95
N VAL A 528 -34.51 26.67 -48.77
CA VAL A 528 -35.39 27.23 -49.82
C VAL A 528 -36.05 28.47 -49.24
#